data_AF-A0A8T5BW38-F1
#
_entry.id   AF-A0A8T5BW38-F1
#
_cell.length_a   1.000
_cell.length_b   1.000
_cell.length_c   1.000
_cell.angle_alpha   90.00
_cell.angle_beta   90.00
_cell.angle_gamma   90.00
#
_symmetry.space_group_name_H-M   'P 1'
#
loop_
_entity.id
_entity.type
_entity.pdbx_description
1 polymer ?
#
loop_
_entity_poly.entity_id
_entity_poly.type
_entity_poly.pdbx_seq_one_letter_code
_entity_poly.pdbx_strand_id
1 'polypeptide(L)'
;DAQRAVDILTANAQLYKLNTNRPMPVSAAARLIANVLFSERWIPLLTQILVGGVDDTGPHVFSIDPFGSLTEEKCVATGSGSPIAYGVLEDKFREDMTINEAL
;
A
#
# COMPACT_ATOMS: atom_id res chain seq x y z
N ASP A 1 13.84 -5.34 -4.74
CA ASP A 1 12.46 -5.48 -5.26
C ASP A 1 11.53 -4.38 -4.76
N ALA A 2 11.29 -4.27 -3.45
CA ALA A 2 10.50 -3.16 -2.89
C ALA A 2 10.99 -1.76 -3.32
N GLN A 3 12.31 -1.53 -3.32
CA GLN A 3 12.89 -0.25 -3.75
C GLN A 3 12.52 0.11 -5.20
N ARG A 4 12.54 -0.87 -6.12
CA ARG A 4 12.15 -0.67 -7.52
C ARG A 4 10.69 -0.23 -7.63
N ALA A 5 9.81 -0.82 -6.83
CA ALA A 5 8.41 -0.40 -6.79
C ALA A 5 8.25 1.05 -6.29
N VAL A 6 8.98 1.44 -5.25
CA VAL A 6 9.00 2.82 -4.74
C VAL A 6 9.50 3.81 -5.80
N ASP A 7 10.57 3.47 -6.52
CA ASP A 7 11.15 4.35 -7.56
C ASP A 7 10.16 4.54 -8.72
N ILE A 8 9.54 3.44 -9.20
CA ILE A 8 8.50 3.47 -10.24
C ILE A 8 7.30 4.31 -9.79
N LEU A 9 6.84 4.10 -8.55
CA LEU A 9 5.71 4.85 -7.99
C LEU A 9 5.99 6.34 -7.95
N THR A 10 7.17 6.71 -7.45
CA THR A 10 7.60 8.10 -7.28
C THR A 10 7.65 8.82 -8.63
N ALA A 11 8.26 8.20 -9.64
CA ALA A 11 8.33 8.76 -10.98
C ALA A 11 6.93 8.96 -11.60
N ASN A 12 6.06 7.95 -11.50
CA ASN A 12 4.71 8.04 -12.05
C ASN A 12 3.81 9.02 -11.29
N ALA A 13 3.95 9.12 -9.97
CA ALA A 13 3.23 10.11 -9.16
C ALA A 13 3.60 11.54 -9.54
N GLN A 14 4.89 11.80 -9.77
CA GLN A 14 5.37 13.11 -10.25
C GLN A 14 4.83 13.41 -11.66
N LEU A 15 4.91 12.46 -12.59
CA LEU A 15 4.36 12.63 -13.94
C LEU A 15 2.84 12.87 -13.93
N TYR A 16 2.10 12.12 -13.11
CA TYR A 16 0.67 12.32 -12.95
C TYR A 16 0.35 13.72 -12.46
N LYS A 17 1.09 14.20 -11.45
CA LYS A 17 0.92 15.56 -10.92
C LYS A 17 1.19 16.64 -11.97
N LEU A 18 2.24 16.47 -12.78
CA LEU A 18 2.55 17.41 -13.85
C LEU A 18 1.48 17.43 -14.95
N ASN A 19 0.96 16.25 -15.33
CA ASN A 19 -0.02 16.14 -16.42
C ASN A 19 -1.44 16.55 -16.02
N THR A 20 -1.84 16.25 -14.79
CA THR A 20 -3.22 16.47 -14.31
C THR A 20 -3.36 17.67 -13.39
N ASN A 21 -2.24 18.29 -13.01
CA ASN A 21 -2.15 19.38 -12.04
C ASN A 21 -2.80 19.05 -10.68
N ARG A 22 -2.89 17.77 -10.32
CA ARG A 22 -3.40 17.27 -9.04
C ARG A 22 -2.56 16.10 -8.52
N PRO A 23 -2.45 15.89 -7.20
CA PRO A 23 -1.80 14.71 -6.65
C PRO A 23 -2.44 13.41 -7.15
N MET A 24 -1.64 12.35 -7.26
CA MET A 24 -2.13 11.01 -7.59
C MET A 24 -2.97 10.45 -6.43
N PRO A 25 -4.22 9.98 -6.67
CA PRO A 25 -5.01 9.29 -5.65
C PRO A 25 -4.28 8.04 -5.14
N VAL A 26 -4.47 7.70 -3.86
CA VAL A 26 -3.77 6.55 -3.24
C VAL A 26 -4.17 5.24 -3.91
N SER A 27 -5.45 5.11 -4.27
CA SER A 27 -5.98 3.96 -5.03
C SER A 27 -5.29 3.79 -6.40
N ALA A 28 -5.00 4.89 -7.09
CA ALA A 28 -4.29 4.87 -8.38
C ALA A 28 -2.82 4.47 -8.21
N ALA A 29 -2.17 4.97 -7.16
CA ALA A 29 -0.81 4.59 -6.77
C ALA A 29 -0.72 3.08 -6.48
N ALA A 30 -1.66 2.54 -5.70
CA ALA A 30 -1.72 1.11 -5.39
C ALA A 30 -2.00 0.25 -6.63
N ARG A 31 -2.93 0.68 -7.50
CA ARG A 31 -3.25 -0.01 -8.76
C ARG A 31 -2.06 -0.06 -9.72
N LEU A 32 -1.27 1.01 -9.78
CA LEU A 32 -0.04 1.04 -10.59
C LEU A 32 0.92 -0.06 -10.14
N ILE A 33 1.20 -0.16 -8.84
CA ILE A 33 2.12 -1.17 -8.31
C ILE A 33 1.57 -2.58 -8.49
N ALA A 34 0.27 -2.79 -8.28
CA ALA A 34 -0.40 -4.05 -8.56
C ALA A 34 -0.18 -4.50 -10.02
N ASN A 35 -0.35 -3.58 -10.98
CA ASN A 35 -0.10 -3.86 -12.39
C ASN A 35 1.38 -4.17 -12.69
N VAL A 36 2.31 -3.48 -12.04
CA VAL A 36 3.76 -3.75 -12.19
C VAL A 36 4.09 -5.16 -11.70
N LEU A 37 3.60 -5.56 -10.51
CA LEU A 37 3.81 -6.92 -9.99
C LEU A 37 3.13 -7.98 -10.86
N PHE A 38 1.90 -7.72 -11.32
CA PHE A 38 1.18 -8.61 -12.22
C PHE A 38 1.92 -8.80 -13.56
N SER A 39 2.62 -7.78 -14.06
CA SER A 39 3.40 -7.90 -15.30
C SER A 39 4.57 -8.87 -15.18
N GLU A 40 5.11 -9.03 -13.96
CA GLU A 40 6.22 -9.94 -13.64
C GLU A 40 5.69 -11.29 -13.07
N ARG A 41 4.38 -11.59 -13.16
CA ARG A 41 3.75 -12.77 -12.51
C ARG A 41 4.34 -14.14 -12.88
N TRP A 42 5.08 -14.23 -13.98
CA TRP A 42 5.74 -15.46 -14.40
C TRP A 42 7.10 -15.67 -13.70
N ILE A 43 7.72 -14.60 -13.21
CA ILE A 43 8.91 -14.60 -12.36
C ILE A 43 8.66 -13.59 -11.22
N PRO A 44 7.80 -13.94 -10.24
CA PRO A 44 7.31 -12.98 -9.27
C PRO A 44 8.45 -12.40 -8.43
N LEU A 45 8.38 -11.10 -8.19
CA LEU A 45 9.11 -10.50 -7.08
C LEU A 45 8.42 -11.01 -5.81
N LEU A 46 9.12 -11.79 -4.99
CA LEU A 46 8.58 -12.39 -3.75
C LEU A 46 8.43 -11.33 -2.64
N THR A 47 7.68 -10.28 -2.94
CA THR A 47 7.49 -9.10 -2.09
C THR A 47 6.01 -8.81 -1.98
N GLN A 48 5.52 -8.71 -0.74
CA GLN A 48 4.23 -8.11 -0.44
C GLN A 48 4.44 -6.62 -0.16
N ILE A 49 3.66 -5.76 -0.80
CA ILE A 49 3.81 -4.31 -0.70
C ILE A 49 2.59 -3.73 0.00
N LEU A 50 2.82 -2.81 0.95
CA LEU A 50 1.78 -1.99 1.54
C LEU A 50 1.86 -0.58 0.95
N VAL A 51 0.73 -0.04 0.50
CA VAL A 51 0.61 1.34 0.01
C VAL A 51 -0.36 2.08 0.91
N GLY A 52 0.16 3.03 1.69
CA GLY A 52 -0.64 3.88 2.58
C GLY A 52 -0.56 5.35 2.17
N GLY A 53 -1.64 6.10 2.41
CA GLY A 53 -1.66 7.53 2.16
C GLY A 53 -3.00 8.17 2.53
N VAL A 54 -3.08 9.48 2.37
CA VAL A 54 -4.31 10.26 2.54
C VAL A 54 -4.54 11.06 1.26
N ASP A 55 -5.71 10.94 0.66
CA ASP A 55 -6.13 11.75 -0.49
C ASP A 55 -7.46 12.47 -0.22
N ASP A 56 -8.11 12.97 -1.28
CA ASP A 56 -9.37 13.70 -1.21
C ASP A 56 -10.56 12.84 -0.76
N THR A 57 -10.43 11.51 -0.81
CA THR A 57 -11.46 10.57 -0.36
C THR A 57 -11.23 10.04 1.06
N GLY A 58 -10.03 10.27 1.62
CA GLY A 58 -9.72 9.96 3.01
C GLY A 58 -8.39 9.22 3.20
N PRO A 59 -8.17 8.59 4.37
CA PRO A 59 -7.04 7.71 4.61
C PRO A 59 -7.27 6.34 3.96
N HIS A 60 -6.24 5.82 3.32
CA HIS A 60 -6.28 4.51 2.65
C HIS A 60 -5.03 3.71 2.97
N VAL A 61 -5.21 2.40 3.13
CA VAL A 61 -4.13 1.43 3.20
C VAL A 61 -4.48 0.25 2.29
N PHE A 62 -3.57 -0.08 1.38
CA PHE A 62 -3.72 -1.17 0.44
C PHE A 62 -2.65 -2.24 0.67
N SER A 63 -3.04 -3.51 0.56
CA SER A 63 -2.13 -4.64 0.48
C SER A 63 -2.03 -5.14 -0.96
N ILE A 64 -0.81 -5.42 -1.40
CA ILE A 64 -0.53 -5.95 -2.74
C ILE A 64 0.31 -7.22 -2.59
N ASP A 65 -0.21 -8.33 -3.09
CA ASP A 65 0.50 -9.61 -3.09
C ASP A 65 1.52 -9.71 -4.25
N PRO A 66 2.45 -10.70 -4.21
CA PRO A 66 3.42 -10.91 -5.29
C PRO A 66 2.84 -11.16 -6.69
N PHE A 67 1.56 -11.54 -6.77
CA PHE A 67 0.85 -11.77 -8.04
C PHE A 67 0.12 -10.53 -8.53
N GLY A 68 0.16 -9.42 -7.80
CA GLY A 68 -0.52 -8.18 -8.13
C GLY A 68 -1.99 -8.14 -7.71
N SER A 69 -2.45 -9.05 -6.84
CA SER A 69 -3.76 -8.90 -6.21
C SER A 69 -3.72 -7.70 -5.27
N LEU A 70 -4.75 -6.86 -5.34
CA LEU A 70 -4.85 -5.61 -4.59
C LEU A 70 -6.09 -5.66 -3.69
N THR A 71 -5.90 -5.43 -2.40
CA THR A 71 -6.99 -5.28 -1.42
C THR A 71 -6.83 -3.98 -0.64
N GLU A 72 -7.95 -3.36 -0.28
CA GLU A 72 -7.98 -2.23 0.63
C GLU A 72 -8.28 -2.74 2.04
N GLU A 73 -7.49 -2.33 3.02
CA GLU A 73 -7.51 -2.87 4.37
C GLU A 73 -7.66 -1.74 5.39
N LYS A 74 -8.40 -2.00 6.47
CA LYS A 74 -8.45 -1.08 7.62
C LYS A 74 -7.20 -1.16 8.49
N CYS A 75 -6.59 -2.35 8.55
CA CYS A 75 -5.39 -2.64 9.30
C CYS A 75 -4.70 -3.85 8.66
N VAL A 76 -3.39 -3.77 8.41
CA VAL A 76 -2.63 -4.82 7.73
C VAL A 76 -1.18 -4.84 8.19
N ALA A 77 -0.62 -6.04 8.34
CA ALA A 77 0.78 -6.28 8.64
C ALA A 77 1.39 -7.25 7.61
N THR A 78 2.69 -7.08 7.33
CA THR A 78 3.46 -7.94 6.40
C THR A 78 4.85 -8.25 6.97
N GLY A 79 5.52 -9.26 6.41
CA GLY A 79 6.83 -9.74 6.84
C GLY A 79 6.76 -10.88 7.85
N SER A 80 7.92 -11.40 8.26
CA SER A 80 8.03 -12.58 9.14
C SER A 80 7.45 -12.36 10.54
N GLY A 81 7.42 -11.11 11.02
CA GLY A 81 6.80 -10.73 12.29
C GLY A 81 5.29 -10.51 12.22
N SER A 82 4.67 -10.60 11.03
CA SER A 82 3.26 -10.28 10.86
C SER A 82 2.30 -11.10 11.73
N PRO A 83 2.51 -12.41 12.03
CA PRO A 83 1.57 -13.14 12.90
C PRO A 83 1.52 -12.58 14.33
N ILE A 84 2.66 -12.12 14.85
CA ILE A 84 2.74 -11.49 16.17
C ILE A 84 2.09 -10.10 16.12
N ALA A 85 2.38 -9.33 15.07
CA ALA A 85 1.77 -8.02 14.87
C ALA A 85 0.25 -8.11 14.77
N TYR A 86 -0.29 -9.06 14.01
CA TYR A 86 -1.73 -9.30 13.93
C TYR A 86 -2.34 -9.63 15.29
N GLY A 87 -1.69 -10.45 16.12
CA GLY A 87 -2.19 -10.71 17.47
C GLY A 87 -2.35 -9.46 18.35
N VAL A 88 -1.49 -8.45 18.18
CA VAL A 88 -1.61 -7.16 18.86
C VAL A 88 -2.66 -6.27 18.19
N LEU A 89 -2.65 -6.21 16.86
CA LEU A 89 -3.58 -5.40 16.10
C LEU A 89 -5.04 -5.86 16.32
N GLU A 90 -5.30 -7.16 16.30
CA GLU A 90 -6.64 -7.71 16.54
C GLU A 90 -7.15 -7.42 17.96
N ASP A 91 -6.27 -7.39 18.98
CA ASP A 91 -6.66 -7.09 20.36
C ASP A 91 -6.82 -5.59 20.63
N LYS A 92 -6.04 -4.73 19.96
CA LYS A 92 -5.91 -3.30 20.31
C LYS A 92 -6.53 -2.34 19.31
N PHE A 93 -6.60 -2.69 18.04
CA PHE A 93 -7.07 -1.77 16.99
C PHE A 93 -8.56 -1.49 17.13
N ARG A 94 -8.91 -0.20 17.08
CA ARG A 94 -10.29 0.28 16.93
C ARG A 94 -10.31 1.45 15.95
N GLU A 95 -11.35 1.53 15.13
CA GLU A 95 -11.46 2.58 14.11
C GLU A 95 -11.61 3.99 14.71
N ASP A 96 -12.08 4.07 15.95
CA ASP A 96 -12.32 5.31 16.69
C ASP A 96 -11.19 5.68 17.67
N MET A 97 -10.00 5.07 17.53
CA MET A 97 -8.85 5.39 18.36
C MET A 97 -8.42 6.86 18.22
N THR A 98 -8.02 7.45 19.35
CA THR A 98 -7.28 8.72 19.34
C THR A 98 -5.85 8.50 18.85
N ILE A 99 -5.20 9.57 18.36
CA ILE A 99 -3.79 9.52 17.92
C ILE A 99 -2.89 8.97 19.04
N ASN A 100 -3.14 9.34 20.29
CA ASN A 100 -2.35 8.88 21.44
C ASN A 100 -2.54 7.39 21.76
N GLU A 101 -3.69 6.80 21.42
CA GLU A 101 -3.91 5.36 21.59
C GLU A 101 -3.27 4.56 20.46
N ALA A 102 -3.06 5.17 19.29
CA ALA A 102 -2.54 4.53 18.09
C ALA A 102 -1.01 4.57 17.95
N LEU A 103 -0.32 5.42 18.73
CA LEU A 103 1.15 5.56 18.79
C LEU A 103 1.77 4.75 19.92
#